data_AF-A0A7C5V0F0-F1
#
_entry.id   AF-A0A7C5V0F0-F1
#
_cell.length_a   1.000
_cell.length_b   1.000
_cell.length_c   1.000
_cell.angle_alpha   90.00
_cell.angle_beta   90.00
_cell.angle_gamma   90.00
#
_symmetry.space_group_name_H-M   'P 1'
#
loop_
_entity.id
_entity.type
_entity.pdbx_description
1 polymer ?
#
loop_
_entity_poly.entity_id
_entity_poly.type
_entity_poly.pdbx_seq_one_letter_code
_entity_poly.pdbx_strand_id
1 'polypeptide(L)' 'MPQAWGRERARARHSCKIASMTLDIGDQAPDFELPDPAGRLVRLLDFRGKRNVVLAFFVYANTPG' A
#
# COMPACT_ATOMS: atom_id res chain seq x y z
N MET A 1 36.32 5.22 -36.26
CA MET A 1 35.93 4.15 -35.33
C MET A 1 35.16 4.78 -34.16
N PRO A 2 33.82 4.80 -34.15
CA PRO A 2 33.03 5.31 -33.02
C PRO A 2 32.93 4.25 -31.91
N GLN A 3 33.24 4.64 -30.68
CA GLN A 3 33.28 3.75 -29.52
C GLN A 3 31.87 3.59 -28.92
N ALA A 4 31.57 2.36 -28.49
CA ALA A 4 30.25 1.84 -28.21
C ALA A 4 29.55 2.47 -26.98
N TRP A 5 28.24 2.65 -27.11
CA TRP A 5 27.32 3.10 -26.06
C TRP A 5 26.92 1.91 -25.18
N GLY A 6 27.56 1.76 -24.02
CA GLY A 6 27.19 0.76 -23.01
C GLY A 6 25.89 1.14 -22.29
N ARG A 7 24.76 0.59 -22.75
CA ARG A 7 23.49 0.60 -22.01
C ARG A 7 23.50 -0.50 -20.94
N GLU A 8 24.05 -0.20 -19.77
CA GLU A 8 23.80 -1.00 -18.57
C GLU A 8 22.63 -0.35 -17.81
N ARG A 9 21.40 -0.70 -18.18
CA ARG A 9 20.22 -0.41 -17.33
C ARG A 9 20.16 -1.48 -16.25
N ALA A 10 20.96 -1.32 -15.21
CA ALA A 10 20.80 -2.07 -13.97
C ALA A 10 19.45 -1.70 -13.34
N ARG A 11 18.40 -2.45 -13.70
CA ARG A 11 17.07 -2.33 -13.11
C ARG A 11 16.99 -3.27 -11.92
N ALA A 12 17.76 -2.97 -10.87
CA ALA A 12 17.57 -3.57 -9.57
C ALA A 12 16.35 -2.92 -8.89
N ARG A 13 15.17 -3.41 -9.27
CA ARG A 13 13.98 -3.37 -8.42
C ARG A 13 13.86 -4.81 -7.96
N HIS A 14 13.89 -5.14 -6.67
CA HIS A 14 12.98 -4.64 -5.67
C HIS A 14 13.68 -4.72 -4.31
N SER A 15 13.96 -3.55 -3.73
CA SER A 15 14.16 -3.41 -2.29
C SER A 15 12.77 -3.53 -1.66
N CYS A 16 12.34 -4.75 -1.31
CA CYS A 16 11.36 -4.87 -0.22
C CYS A 16 12.12 -4.60 1.08
N LYS A 17 12.40 -3.32 1.32
CA LYS A 17 12.71 -2.81 2.64
C LYS A 17 11.41 -3.00 3.40
N ILE A 18 11.40 -3.72 4.51
CA ILE A 18 10.32 -3.52 5.48
C ILE A 18 10.41 -2.04 5.82
N ALA A 19 9.50 -1.28 5.22
CA ALA A 19 9.57 0.16 5.17
C ALA A 19 9.45 0.68 6.60
N SER A 20 10.15 1.78 6.86
CA SER A 20 9.89 2.70 7.95
C SER A 20 8.42 2.75 8.34
N MET A 21 8.10 2.91 9.63
CA MET A 21 6.71 3.12 10.10
C MET A 21 6.04 4.39 9.55
N THR A 22 6.74 5.13 8.69
CA THR A 22 6.27 6.30 7.95
C THR A 22 6.01 5.90 6.50
N LEU A 23 4.78 6.07 6.05
CA LEU A 23 4.35 5.87 4.66
C LEU A 23 4.56 7.15 3.86
N ASP A 24 5.18 7.05 2.69
CA ASP A 24 5.32 8.16 1.75
C ASP A 24 4.26 8.11 0.64
N ILE A 25 4.06 9.24 -0.05
CA ILE A 25 3.15 9.32 -1.18
C ILE A 25 3.65 8.41 -2.31
N GLY A 26 2.78 7.51 -2.78
CA GLY A 26 3.09 6.55 -3.84
C GLY A 26 3.54 5.18 -3.34
N ASP A 27 3.77 5.03 -2.03
CA ASP A 27 4.01 3.72 -1.44
C ASP A 27 2.77 2.84 -1.55
N GLN A 28 3.02 1.54 -1.75
CA GLN A 28 1.95 0.57 -1.68
C GLN A 28 1.46 0.48 -0.24
N ALA A 29 0.15 0.69 -0.04
CA ALA A 29 -0.48 0.54 1.26
C ALA A 29 -0.19 -0.86 1.86
N PRO A 30 0.23 -0.95 3.13
CA PRO A 30 0.45 -2.22 3.81
C PRO A 30 -0.81 -3.07 3.85
N ASP A 31 -0.65 -4.39 3.82
CA ASP A 31 -1.78 -5.30 3.97
C ASP A 31 -2.23 -5.35 5.44
N PHE A 32 -3.55 -5.25 5.65
CA PHE A 32 -4.19 -5.40 6.95
C PHE A 32 -5.58 -5.99 6.81
N GLU A 33 -6.11 -6.49 7.92
CA GLU A 33 -7.43 -7.10 8.02
C GLU A 33 -8.12 -6.59 9.29
N LEU A 34 -9.37 -6.16 9.16
CA LEU A 34 -10.15 -5.61 10.27
C LEU A 34 -11.55 -6.23 10.28
N PRO A 35 -12.14 -6.48 11.46
CA PRO A 35 -13.55 -6.81 11.56
C PRO A 35 -14.40 -5.59 11.18
N ASP A 36 -15.46 -5.82 10.42
CA ASP A 36 -16.52 -4.84 10.21
C ASP A 36 -17.47 -4.78 11.43
N PRO A 37 -18.48 -3.88 11.44
CA PRO A 37 -19.44 -3.80 12.55
C PRO A 37 -20.25 -5.08 12.82
N ALA A 38 -20.35 -5.99 11.84
CA ALA A 38 -20.99 -7.30 11.97
C ALA A 38 -19.99 -8.41 12.35
N GLY A 39 -18.72 -8.08 12.60
CA GLY A 39 -17.66 -9.02 12.94
C GLY A 39 -17.07 -9.77 11.74
N ARG A 40 -17.44 -9.42 10.51
CA ARG A 40 -16.87 -10.04 9.30
C ARG A 40 -15.49 -9.49 9.04
N LEU A 41 -14.54 -10.38 8.77
CA LEU A 41 -13.17 -9.99 8.46
C LEU A 41 -13.09 -9.38 7.06
N VAL A 42 -12.55 -8.16 6.96
CA VAL A 42 -12.38 -7.41 5.72
C VAL A 42 -10.89 -7.15 5.50
N ARG A 43 -10.37 -7.55 4.33
CA ARG A 43 -8.95 -7.43 3.98
C ARG A 43 -8.74 -6.27 3.00
N LEU A 44 -7.71 -5.45 3.20
CA LEU A 44 -7.40 -4.37 2.24
C LEU A 44 -7.09 -4.92 0.84
N LEU A 45 -6.42 -6.08 0.77
CA LEU A 45 -6.00 -6.72 -0.47
C LEU A 45 -7.18 -6.98 -1.42
N ASP A 46 -8.36 -7.28 -0.89
CA ASP A 46 -9.54 -7.64 -1.67
C ASP A 46 -10.07 -6.48 -2.54
N PHE A 47 -9.70 -5.24 -2.20
CA PHE A 47 -10.10 -4.03 -2.93
C PHE A 47 -9.07 -3.55 -3.96
N ARG A 48 -7.83 -4.08 -3.93
CA ARG A 48 -6.78 -3.66 -4.87
C ARG A 48 -7.25 -3.86 -6.33
N GLY A 49 -7.11 -2.81 -7.14
CA GLY A 49 -7.49 -2.82 -8.56
C GLY A 49 -8.99 -2.85 -8.85
N LYS A 50 -9.86 -2.94 -7.83
CA LYS A 50 -11.33 -2.94 -8.02
C LYS A 50 -11.96 -1.57 -7.77
N ARG A 51 -11.41 -0.79 -6.83
CA ARG A 51 -11.89 0.55 -6.48
C ARG A 51 -10.86 1.33 -5.66
N ASN A 52 -11.04 2.64 -5.59
CA ASN A 52 -10.32 3.50 -4.66
C ASN A 52 -10.81 3.27 -3.23
N VAL A 53 -9.90 3.32 -2.26
CA VAL A 53 -10.17 3.11 -0.83
C VAL A 53 -9.57 4.27 -0.05
N VAL A 54 -10.34 4.81 0.89
CA VAL A 54 -9.90 5.83 1.85
C VAL A 54 -9.98 5.20 3.24
N LEU A 55 -8.88 5.27 4.00
CA LEU A 55 -8.81 4.79 5.39
C LEU A 55 -8.81 5.99 6.34
N ALA A 56 -9.75 6.00 7.28
CA ALA A 56 -9.85 7.02 8.32
C ALA A 56 -9.78 6.36 9.70
N PHE A 57 -8.99 6.94 10.60
CA PHE A 57 -8.85 6.47 11.98
C PHE A 57 -9.61 7.41 12.91
N PHE A 58 -10.50 6.84 13.73
CA PHE A 58 -11.26 7.56 14.74
C PHE A 58 -10.94 6.95 16.11
N VAL A 59 -10.70 7.80 17.12
CA VAL A 59 -10.46 7.33 18.50
C VAL A 59 -11.74 6.70 19.08
N TYR A 60 -12.90 7.23 18.71
CA TYR A 60 -14.22 6.72 19.05
C TYR A 60 -15.20 7.01 17.93
N ALA A 61 -15.95 6.00 17.49
CA ALA A 61 -16.86 6.10 16.34
C ALA A 61 -18.31 5.72 16.68
N ASN A 62 -18.68 5.64 17.96
CA ASN A 62 -20.06 5.32 18.36
C ASN A 62 -20.88 6.61 18.51
N THR A 63 -21.16 7.27 17.39
CA THR A 63 -22.05 8.44 17.35
C THR A 63 -23.50 7.97 17.23
N PRO A 64 -24.44 8.49 18.06
CA PRO A 64 -25.87 8.33 17.79
C PRO A 64 -26.19 9.01 16.45
N GLY A 65 -26.88 8.29 15.57
CA GLY A 65 -27.48 8.86 14.36
C GLY A 65 -28.84 9.45 14.67
#